data_AF-A0AAU8JMJ3-F1
#
_entry.id   AF-A0AAU8JMJ3-F1
#
_cell.length_a   1.000
_cell.length_b   1.000
_cell.length_c   1.000
_cell.angle_alpha   90.00
_cell.angle_beta   90.00
_cell.angle_gamma   90.00
#
_symmetry.space_group_name_H-M   'P 1'
#
loop_
_entity.id
_entity.type
_entity.pdbx_description
1 polymer ?
#
loop_
_entity_poly.entity_id
_entity_poly.type
_entity_poly.pdbx_seq_one_letter_code
_entity_poly.pdbx_strand_id
1 'polypeptide(L)'
;MAVRRDRFAAAIEQRDVQPGASLLLLDTVSAFALAAFALGVVRQVVFVAWFVVLGGVEGVVAVLVGLLYLLHLRYLVGARALGPARARLQAGQYGAVLVGWIAAGLVIVLAGSAAVLAGSAAVLAGSSCWPEALPCWPWTRPAACSARSSSSSSSPCAPCVPLAVRRTGLARSKPMTLRRAAAGLALFGRCPFHRALVVLFTVPAAALAGTATLTGPFLLRTVHLPVGVYGLAFVLSGVVGLAGSALAARLLAPGREPRPLTLACLAVGLPAFLLLPFAGGPLPVAVALAVLGTGLPVFFGVIADVALGSVLVTDIPPGRHGPGHGRTPGDRLDHHPVRRPRWRRSR
;
A
#
# COMPACT_ATOMS: atom_id res chain seq x y z
N MET A 1 -3.62 -0.65 35.12
CA MET A 1 -3.88 -0.71 33.66
C MET A 1 -2.65 -0.89 32.76
N ALA A 2 -1.42 -0.71 33.23
CA ALA A 2 -0.19 -0.89 32.41
C ALA A 2 0.06 -2.36 31.99
N VAL A 3 -0.20 -3.33 32.87
CA VAL A 3 0.04 -4.79 32.64
C VAL A 3 -0.76 -5.37 31.45
N ARG A 4 -1.86 -4.74 31.03
CA ARG A 4 -2.68 -5.21 29.90
C ARG A 4 -2.17 -4.76 28.53
N ARG A 5 -1.35 -3.70 28.47
CA ARG A 5 -0.74 -3.20 27.22
C ARG A 5 0.47 -4.04 26.81
N ASP A 6 1.26 -4.48 27.78
CA ASP A 6 2.50 -5.24 27.52
C ASP A 6 2.22 -6.65 26.96
N ARG A 7 1.12 -7.28 27.39
CA ARG A 7 0.64 -8.56 26.83
C ARG A 7 0.12 -8.45 25.39
N PHE A 8 -0.31 -7.26 24.95
CA PHE A 8 -0.83 -7.07 23.60
C PHE A 8 0.31 -6.91 22.58
N ALA A 9 1.37 -6.19 22.94
CA ALA A 9 2.57 -6.04 22.12
C ALA A 9 3.29 -7.40 21.94
N ALA A 10 3.53 -8.14 23.04
CA ALA A 10 4.17 -9.44 22.99
C ALA A 10 3.34 -10.50 22.21
N ALA A 11 2.00 -10.40 22.24
CA ALA A 11 1.12 -11.32 21.51
C ALA A 11 1.01 -11.04 20.00
N ILE A 12 1.42 -9.85 19.54
CA ILE A 12 1.54 -9.51 18.12
C ILE A 12 2.94 -9.90 17.61
N GLU A 13 3.97 -9.74 18.44
CA GLU A 13 5.37 -10.00 18.10
C GLU A 13 5.70 -11.50 17.99
N GLN A 14 4.98 -12.38 18.71
CA GLN A 14 5.22 -13.83 18.71
C GLN A 14 4.39 -14.64 17.71
N ARG A 15 3.73 -14.01 16.73
CA ARG A 15 2.98 -14.77 15.72
C ARG A 15 3.74 -14.80 14.41
N ASP A 16 4.27 -15.98 14.13
CA ASP A 16 4.61 -16.47 12.79
C ASP A 16 3.33 -16.61 11.95
N VAL A 17 2.63 -15.51 11.71
CA VAL A 17 1.69 -15.45 10.61
C VAL A 17 2.55 -15.57 9.37
N GLN A 18 2.53 -16.73 8.70
CA GLN A 18 3.12 -16.87 7.38
C GLN A 18 2.37 -15.92 6.44
N PRO A 19 2.92 -14.74 6.14
CA PRO A 19 2.17 -13.72 5.41
C PRO A 19 1.84 -14.23 4.00
N GLY A 20 2.69 -15.09 3.45
CA GLY A 20 2.48 -15.74 2.15
C GLY A 20 1.15 -16.50 2.06
N ALA A 21 0.82 -17.36 3.02
CA ALA A 21 -0.42 -18.14 2.97
C ALA A 21 -1.69 -17.27 3.03
N SER A 22 -1.65 -16.18 3.80
CA SER A 22 -2.78 -15.25 3.89
C SER A 22 -2.93 -14.41 2.63
N LEU A 23 -1.82 -13.98 2.01
CA LEU A 23 -1.85 -13.26 0.74
C LEU A 23 -2.40 -14.15 -0.39
N LEU A 24 -1.97 -15.41 -0.47
CA LEU A 24 -2.49 -16.39 -1.43
C LEU A 24 -4.01 -16.61 -1.27
N LEU A 25 -4.50 -16.70 -0.03
CA LEU A 25 -5.94 -16.81 0.23
C LEU A 25 -6.70 -15.56 -0.24
N LEU A 26 -6.13 -14.38 -0.06
CA LEU A 26 -6.77 -13.13 -0.48
C LEU A 26 -6.80 -13.01 -2.01
N ASP A 27 -5.71 -13.35 -2.70
CA ASP A 27 -5.64 -13.36 -4.16
C ASP A 27 -6.63 -14.37 -4.77
N THR A 28 -6.79 -15.55 -4.16
CA THR A 28 -7.77 -16.56 -4.62
C THR A 28 -9.22 -16.09 -4.42
N VAL A 29 -9.52 -15.38 -3.33
CA VAL A 29 -10.85 -14.77 -3.11
C VAL A 29 -11.15 -13.70 -4.16
N SER A 30 -10.22 -12.80 -4.45
CA SER A 30 -10.37 -11.80 -5.52
C SER A 30 -10.51 -12.45 -6.90
N ALA A 31 -9.68 -13.46 -7.21
CA ALA A 31 -9.76 -14.20 -8.46
C ALA A 31 -11.15 -14.84 -8.65
N PHE A 32 -11.69 -15.48 -7.61
CA PHE A 32 -13.00 -16.10 -7.65
C PHE A 32 -14.12 -15.07 -7.82
N ALA A 33 -14.05 -13.95 -7.09
CA ALA A 33 -15.03 -12.87 -7.20
C ALA A 33 -15.07 -12.28 -8.62
N LEU A 34 -13.91 -12.03 -9.21
CA LEU A 34 -13.80 -11.55 -10.60
C LEU A 34 -14.29 -12.57 -11.62
N ALA A 35 -13.97 -13.86 -11.44
CA ALA A 35 -14.44 -14.93 -12.33
C ALA A 35 -15.98 -15.08 -12.28
N ALA A 36 -16.57 -15.06 -11.07
CA ALA A 36 -18.01 -15.11 -10.89
C ALA A 36 -18.71 -13.90 -11.53
N PHE A 37 -18.12 -12.71 -11.37
CA PHE A 37 -18.63 -11.49 -12.00
C PHE A 37 -18.52 -11.56 -13.53
N ALA A 38 -17.39 -12.02 -14.08
CA ALA A 38 -17.20 -12.23 -15.52
C ALA A 38 -18.27 -13.18 -16.10
N LEU A 39 -18.52 -14.31 -15.41
CA LEU A 39 -19.56 -15.25 -15.79
C LEU A 39 -20.96 -14.60 -15.79
N GLY A 40 -21.24 -13.77 -14.78
CA GLY A 40 -22.48 -13.01 -14.70
C GLY A 40 -22.65 -12.04 -15.88
N VAL A 41 -21.58 -11.37 -16.32
CA VAL A 41 -21.60 -10.47 -17.49
C VAL A 41 -21.91 -11.25 -18.76
N VAL A 42 -21.26 -12.40 -18.97
CA VAL A 42 -21.53 -13.29 -20.12
C VAL A 42 -22.98 -13.77 -20.13
N ARG A 43 -23.54 -14.06 -18.96
CA ARG A 43 -24.94 -14.52 -18.80
C ARG A 43 -25.97 -13.38 -18.78
N GLN A 44 -25.54 -12.11 -18.86
CA GLN A 44 -26.39 -10.92 -18.76
C GLN A 44 -27.25 -10.85 -17.48
N VAL A 45 -26.78 -11.45 -16.38
CA VAL A 45 -27.49 -11.43 -15.07
C VAL A 45 -26.93 -10.38 -14.10
N VAL A 46 -25.95 -9.58 -14.55
CA VAL A 46 -25.29 -8.57 -13.73
C VAL A 46 -26.13 -7.30 -13.68
N PHE A 47 -26.45 -6.89 -12.46
CA PHE A 47 -27.10 -5.62 -12.15
C PHE A 47 -26.24 -4.80 -11.17
N VAL A 48 -26.66 -3.58 -10.87
CA VAL A 48 -25.87 -2.62 -10.06
C VAL A 48 -25.40 -3.22 -8.73
N ALA A 49 -26.20 -4.06 -8.06
CA ALA A 49 -25.80 -4.64 -6.79
C ALA A 49 -24.58 -5.58 -6.91
N TRP A 50 -24.39 -6.26 -8.04
CA TRP A 50 -23.19 -7.08 -8.26
C TRP A 50 -21.93 -6.21 -8.25
N PHE A 51 -21.97 -5.01 -8.83
CA PHE A 51 -20.83 -4.08 -8.81
C PHE A 51 -20.54 -3.60 -7.38
N VAL A 52 -21.59 -3.34 -6.59
CA VAL A 52 -21.44 -2.96 -5.17
C VAL A 52 -20.80 -4.10 -4.37
N VAL A 53 -21.26 -5.33 -4.56
CA VAL A 53 -20.70 -6.51 -3.89
C VAL A 53 -19.25 -6.74 -4.29
N LEU A 54 -18.94 -6.73 -5.59
CA LEU A 54 -17.57 -6.90 -6.08
C LEU A 54 -16.65 -5.80 -5.55
N GLY A 55 -17.07 -4.53 -5.64
CA GLY A 55 -16.31 -3.40 -5.11
C GLY A 55 -16.10 -3.48 -3.60
N GLY A 56 -17.08 -3.99 -2.86
CA GLY A 56 -16.95 -4.27 -1.43
C GLY A 56 -15.93 -5.36 -1.13
N VAL A 57 -15.97 -6.48 -1.86
CA VAL A 57 -15.01 -7.59 -1.71
C VAL A 57 -13.60 -7.13 -2.04
N GLU A 58 -13.39 -6.53 -3.21
CA GLU A 58 -12.07 -6.04 -3.65
C GLU A 58 -11.55 -4.94 -2.72
N GLY A 59 -12.43 -4.06 -2.22
CA GLY A 59 -12.06 -3.04 -1.24
C GLY A 59 -11.55 -3.65 0.07
N VAL A 60 -12.23 -4.67 0.59
CA VAL A 60 -11.80 -5.39 1.81
C VAL A 60 -10.49 -6.13 1.57
N VAL A 61 -10.37 -6.83 0.44
CA VAL A 61 -9.15 -7.56 0.08
C VAL A 61 -7.97 -6.59 -0.04
N ALA A 62 -8.11 -5.48 -0.77
CA ALA A 62 -7.06 -4.48 -0.93
C ALA A 62 -6.56 -3.92 0.41
N VAL A 63 -7.48 -3.63 1.35
CA VAL A 63 -7.11 -3.17 2.70
C VAL A 63 -6.34 -4.25 3.47
N LEU A 64 -6.79 -5.50 3.41
CA LEU A 64 -6.13 -6.61 4.10
C LEU A 64 -4.74 -6.92 3.52
N VAL A 65 -4.61 -6.96 2.19
CA VAL A 65 -3.34 -7.13 1.49
C VAL A 65 -2.39 -5.99 1.88
N GLY A 66 -2.82 -4.74 1.80
CA GLY A 66 -2.00 -3.58 2.18
C GLY A 66 -1.51 -3.67 3.64
N LEU A 67 -2.38 -4.09 4.56
CA LEU A 67 -2.01 -4.23 5.98
C LEU A 67 -1.01 -5.37 6.22
N LEU A 68 -1.27 -6.56 5.66
CA LEU A 68 -0.36 -7.71 5.76
C LEU A 68 1.01 -7.38 5.14
N TYR A 69 0.98 -6.70 4.01
CA TYR A 69 2.17 -6.28 3.30
C TYR A 69 3.02 -5.30 4.11
N LEU A 70 2.40 -4.30 4.73
CA LEU A 70 3.11 -3.33 5.58
C LEU A 70 3.71 -3.99 6.83
N LEU A 71 2.99 -4.92 7.44
CA LEU A 71 3.52 -5.71 8.56
C LEU A 71 4.74 -6.52 8.13
N HIS A 72 4.67 -7.19 6.98
CA HIS A 72 5.77 -7.98 6.45
C HIS A 72 6.98 -7.10 6.08
N LEU A 73 6.74 -5.98 5.40
CA LEU A 73 7.79 -5.05 4.99
C LEU A 73 8.52 -4.44 6.19
N ARG A 74 7.78 -4.10 7.25
CA ARG A 74 8.35 -3.61 8.52
C ARG A 74 9.27 -4.64 9.15
N TYR A 75 8.91 -5.93 9.10
CA TYR A 75 9.73 -7.01 9.60
C TYR A 75 11.05 -7.15 8.81
N LEU A 76 10.98 -7.06 7.47
CA LEU A 76 12.15 -7.24 6.60
C LEU A 76 13.15 -6.08 6.66
N VAL A 77 12.65 -4.83 6.64
CA VAL A 77 13.48 -3.64 6.40
C VAL A 77 13.73 -2.83 7.69
N GLY A 78 12.97 -3.11 8.75
CA GLY A 78 12.98 -2.34 9.99
C GLY A 78 12.31 -0.97 9.86
N ALA A 79 12.06 -0.31 10.99
CA ALA A 79 11.27 0.92 11.04
C ALA A 79 11.91 2.11 10.28
N ARG A 80 13.24 2.22 10.26
CA ARG A 80 13.97 3.36 9.69
C ARG A 80 14.00 3.36 8.16
N ALA A 81 14.03 2.18 7.54
CA ALA A 81 14.11 2.06 6.08
C ALA A 81 12.74 1.70 5.44
N LEU A 82 11.68 1.65 6.24
CA LEU A 82 10.32 1.37 5.78
C LEU A 82 9.79 2.41 4.78
N GLY A 83 10.05 3.70 5.00
CA GLY A 83 9.60 4.78 4.10
C GLY A 83 10.14 4.62 2.68
N PRO A 84 11.47 4.57 2.49
CA PRO A 84 12.09 4.33 1.18
C PRO A 84 11.65 3.01 0.52
N ALA A 85 11.52 1.93 1.30
CA ALA A 85 11.07 0.65 0.79
C ALA A 85 9.61 0.72 0.29
N ARG A 86 8.72 1.38 1.03
CA ARG A 86 7.31 1.58 0.64
C ARG A 86 7.19 2.43 -0.61
N ALA A 87 7.98 3.50 -0.74
CA ALA A 87 7.96 4.35 -1.93
C ALA A 87 8.34 3.59 -3.21
N ARG A 88 9.37 2.73 -3.15
CA ARG A 88 9.75 1.86 -4.27
C ARG A 88 8.64 0.88 -4.63
N LEU A 89 7.97 0.34 -3.60
CA LEU A 89 6.89 -0.61 -3.80
C LEU A 89 5.68 -0.01 -4.48
N GLN A 90 5.26 1.16 -3.99
CA GLN A 90 4.16 1.87 -4.61
C GLN A 90 4.48 2.27 -6.04
N ALA A 91 5.71 2.70 -6.34
CA ALA A 91 6.10 2.96 -7.72
C ALA A 91 5.91 1.72 -8.61
N GLY A 92 6.27 0.53 -8.12
CA GLY A 92 5.99 -0.75 -8.80
C GLY A 92 4.48 -1.02 -8.95
N GLN A 93 3.69 -0.78 -7.91
CA GLN A 93 2.24 -0.94 -7.93
C GLN A 93 1.57 -0.01 -8.95
N TYR A 94 1.90 1.29 -8.96
CA TYR A 94 1.37 2.24 -9.94
C TYR A 94 1.83 1.92 -11.36
N GLY A 95 3.06 1.42 -11.53
CA GLY A 95 3.55 0.95 -12.82
C GLY A 95 2.74 -0.24 -13.32
N ALA A 96 2.49 -1.22 -12.46
CA ALA A 96 1.65 -2.38 -12.78
C ALA A 96 0.20 -1.97 -13.09
N VAL A 97 -0.39 -1.05 -12.31
CA VAL A 97 -1.73 -0.52 -12.57
C VAL A 97 -1.80 0.19 -13.92
N LEU A 98 -0.80 1.02 -14.25
CA LEU A 98 -0.72 1.72 -15.53
C LEU A 98 -0.68 0.74 -16.71
N VAL A 99 0.20 -0.26 -16.63
CA VAL A 99 0.29 -1.33 -17.65
C VAL A 99 -1.03 -2.09 -17.74
N GLY A 100 -1.64 -2.39 -16.60
CA GLY A 100 -2.94 -3.05 -16.52
C GLY A 100 -4.05 -2.24 -17.19
N TRP A 101 -4.10 -0.93 -17.02
CA TRP A 101 -5.08 -0.07 -17.69
C TRP A 101 -4.89 0.00 -19.20
N ILE A 102 -3.64 0.10 -19.67
CA ILE A 102 -3.33 0.09 -21.11
C ILE A 102 -3.77 -1.25 -21.72
N ALA A 103 -3.39 -2.36 -21.10
CA ALA A 103 -3.76 -3.70 -21.55
C ALA A 103 -5.27 -3.93 -21.49
N ALA A 104 -5.93 -3.52 -20.41
CA ALA A 104 -7.37 -3.65 -20.26
C ALA A 104 -8.15 -2.86 -21.32
N GLY A 105 -7.71 -1.63 -21.63
CA GLY A 105 -8.32 -0.84 -22.70
C GLY A 105 -8.26 -1.56 -24.05
N LEU A 106 -7.09 -2.10 -24.41
CA LEU A 106 -6.92 -2.87 -25.64
C LEU A 106 -7.81 -4.13 -25.66
N VAL A 107 -7.83 -4.90 -24.56
CA VAL A 107 -8.63 -6.12 -24.47
C VAL A 107 -10.13 -5.83 -24.48
N ILE A 108 -10.60 -4.73 -23.87
CA ILE A 108 -12.01 -4.32 -23.94
C ILE A 108 -12.42 -4.04 -25.39
N VAL A 109 -11.57 -3.37 -26.16
CA VAL A 109 -11.85 -3.06 -27.58
C VAL A 109 -11.91 -4.34 -28.42
N LEU A 110 -11.01 -5.29 -28.17
CA LEU A 110 -10.88 -6.51 -28.99
C LEU A 110 -11.85 -7.63 -28.59
N ALA A 111 -12.11 -7.80 -27.30
CA ALA A 111 -12.78 -8.97 -26.74
C ALA A 111 -13.88 -8.64 -25.72
N GLY A 112 -14.11 -7.36 -25.44
CA GLY A 112 -15.11 -6.89 -24.48
C GLY A 112 -14.65 -6.94 -23.01
N SER A 113 -15.50 -6.42 -22.12
CA SER A 113 -15.19 -6.30 -20.68
C SER A 113 -15.12 -7.64 -19.95
N ALA A 114 -15.91 -8.63 -20.37
CA ALA A 114 -15.88 -9.98 -19.78
C ALA A 114 -14.50 -10.65 -19.93
N ALA A 115 -13.83 -10.44 -21.07
CA ALA A 115 -12.50 -10.97 -21.31
C ALA A 115 -11.44 -10.36 -20.39
N VAL A 116 -11.54 -9.05 -20.09
CA VAL A 116 -10.64 -8.41 -19.11
C VAL A 116 -10.81 -9.02 -17.72
N LEU A 117 -12.05 -9.18 -17.26
CA LEU A 117 -12.33 -9.73 -15.94
C LEU A 117 -11.84 -11.19 -15.82
N ALA A 118 -12.08 -12.01 -16.85
CA ALA A 118 -11.57 -13.38 -16.91
C ALA A 118 -10.04 -13.41 -16.93
N GLY A 119 -9.40 -12.52 -17.70
CA GLY A 119 -7.94 -12.38 -17.73
C GLY A 119 -7.37 -11.97 -16.37
N SER A 120 -7.97 -11.00 -15.69
CA SER A 120 -7.57 -10.60 -14.33
C SER A 120 -7.72 -11.74 -13.32
N ALA A 121 -8.81 -12.49 -13.38
CA ALA A 121 -9.02 -13.68 -12.55
C ALA A 121 -7.95 -14.76 -12.82
N ALA A 122 -7.61 -15.00 -14.09
CA ALA A 122 -6.56 -15.95 -14.47
C ALA A 122 -5.17 -15.52 -13.98
N VAL A 123 -4.84 -14.23 -14.05
CA VAL A 123 -3.57 -13.70 -13.53
C VAL A 123 -3.45 -13.90 -12.02
N LEU A 124 -4.51 -13.61 -11.26
CA LEU A 124 -4.54 -13.81 -9.79
C LEU A 124 -4.53 -15.28 -9.38
N ALA A 125 -5.22 -16.14 -10.14
CA ALA A 125 -5.15 -17.58 -9.93
C ALA A 125 -3.73 -18.10 -10.25
N GLY A 126 -3.11 -17.59 -11.32
CA GLY A 126 -1.76 -17.92 -11.74
C GLY A 126 -0.70 -17.52 -10.72
N SER A 127 -0.78 -16.32 -10.15
CA SER A 127 0.15 -15.86 -9.09
C SER A 127 0.09 -16.76 -7.85
N SER A 128 -1.05 -17.39 -7.61
CA SER A 128 -1.23 -18.34 -6.50
C SER A 128 -0.49 -19.67 -6.72
N CYS A 129 -0.29 -20.07 -7.98
CA CYS A 129 0.42 -21.28 -8.37
C CYS A 129 1.93 -21.08 -8.57
N TRP A 130 2.42 -19.83 -8.57
CA TRP A 130 3.83 -19.50 -8.77
C TRP A 130 4.83 -19.86 -7.64
N PRO A 131 4.47 -20.05 -6.35
CA PRO A 131 5.49 -20.18 -5.30
C PRO A 131 6.31 -21.48 -5.37
N GLU A 132 5.86 -22.48 -6.12
CA GLU A 132 6.63 -23.72 -6.33
C GLU A 132 7.58 -23.66 -7.53
N ALA A 133 7.35 -22.74 -8.48
CA ALA A 133 8.08 -22.70 -9.74
C ALA A 133 9.35 -21.84 -9.73
N LEU A 134 9.55 -20.98 -8.71
CA LEU A 134 10.65 -20.01 -8.67
C LEU A 134 11.48 -20.11 -7.38
N PRO A 135 12.31 -21.17 -7.22
CA PRO A 135 13.24 -21.28 -6.09
C PRO A 135 14.33 -20.19 -6.03
N CYS A 136 14.38 -19.25 -6.98
CA CYS A 136 15.47 -18.30 -7.15
C CYS A 136 15.01 -16.85 -7.41
N TRP A 137 13.95 -16.38 -6.75
CA TRP A 137 13.58 -14.97 -6.91
C TRP A 137 14.70 -14.06 -6.37
N PRO A 138 15.25 -13.12 -7.18
CA PRO A 138 16.50 -12.41 -6.89
C PRO A 138 16.48 -11.55 -5.61
N TRP A 139 15.30 -11.23 -5.08
CA TRP A 139 15.15 -10.43 -3.85
C TRP A 139 15.44 -11.21 -2.55
N THR A 140 15.50 -12.55 -2.60
CA THR A 140 15.90 -13.36 -1.44
C THR A 140 17.41 -13.51 -1.32
N ARG A 141 18.19 -13.09 -2.32
CA ARG A 141 19.65 -13.04 -2.20
C ARG A 141 20.01 -11.82 -1.34
N PRO A 142 20.56 -11.99 -0.13
CA PRO A 142 20.96 -10.85 0.68
C PRO A 142 21.97 -10.00 -0.10
N ALA A 143 21.70 -8.71 -0.21
CA ALA A 143 22.55 -7.72 -0.90
C ALA A 143 24.01 -7.69 -0.39
N ALA A 144 24.28 -8.35 0.74
CA ALA A 144 25.60 -8.54 1.31
C ALA A 144 26.59 -9.29 0.40
N CYS A 145 26.13 -10.08 -0.59
CA CYS A 145 27.05 -10.79 -1.50
C CYS A 145 27.57 -9.93 -2.67
N SER A 146 27.02 -8.75 -2.94
CA SER A 146 27.36 -7.98 -4.14
C SER A 146 28.53 -7.00 -3.96
N ALA A 147 29.00 -6.74 -2.74
CA ALA A 147 29.93 -5.63 -2.47
C ALA A 147 31.32 -6.04 -1.96
N ARG A 148 31.70 -7.32 -2.08
CA ARG A 148 32.99 -7.79 -1.52
C ARG A 148 33.71 -8.78 -2.43
N SER A 149 34.17 -8.30 -3.58
CA SER A 149 35.15 -9.03 -4.40
C SER A 149 36.19 -8.07 -4.99
N SER A 150 37.04 -7.53 -4.12
CA SER A 150 38.32 -6.95 -4.52
C SER A 150 39.31 -7.04 -3.35
N SER A 151 39.48 -8.23 -2.78
CA SER A 151 40.67 -8.54 -1.98
C SER A 151 40.85 -10.06 -1.94
N SER A 152 41.91 -10.51 -2.59
CA SER A 152 42.42 -11.87 -2.67
C SER A 152 42.48 -12.54 -1.29
N SER A 153 41.56 -13.46 -1.04
CA SER A 153 41.66 -14.45 0.03
C SER A 153 40.80 -15.63 -0.39
N SER A 154 41.47 -16.70 -0.81
CA SER A 154 40.89 -17.99 -1.18
C SER A 154 40.35 -18.70 0.06
N SER A 155 39.23 -18.19 0.60
CA SER A 155 38.40 -18.95 1.53
C SER A 155 37.24 -19.53 0.75
N PRO A 156 37.07 -20.86 0.68
CA PRO A 156 35.94 -21.46 -0.03
C PRO A 156 34.63 -20.93 0.58
N CYS A 157 33.82 -20.29 -0.25
CA CYS A 157 32.47 -19.89 0.12
C CYS A 157 31.75 -21.11 0.72
N ALA A 158 31.41 -21.03 2.00
CA ALA A 158 30.62 -22.05 2.66
C ALA A 158 29.39 -22.33 1.78
N PRO A 159 29.09 -23.61 1.47
CA PRO A 159 27.95 -23.95 0.66
C PRO A 159 26.73 -23.26 1.25
N CYS A 160 25.93 -22.61 0.40
CA CYS A 160 24.60 -22.13 0.75
C CYS A 160 23.80 -23.35 1.21
N VAL A 161 23.90 -23.69 2.49
CA VAL A 161 23.08 -24.70 3.12
C VAL A 161 21.67 -24.17 2.90
N PRO A 162 20.82 -24.87 2.13
CA PRO A 162 19.43 -24.46 2.02
C PRO A 162 18.96 -24.33 3.45
N LEU A 163 18.44 -23.14 3.80
CA LEU A 163 17.70 -22.90 5.02
C LEU A 163 16.53 -23.89 4.98
N ALA A 164 16.80 -25.12 5.40
CA ALA A 164 15.82 -26.09 5.79
C ALA A 164 15.21 -25.45 7.01
N VAL A 165 14.20 -24.61 6.74
CA VAL A 165 13.35 -23.95 7.70
C VAL A 165 12.94 -25.04 8.66
N ARG A 166 13.59 -25.05 9.82
CA ARG A 166 13.37 -26.03 10.86
C ARG A 166 11.90 -25.87 11.23
N ARG A 167 11.05 -26.78 10.73
CA ARG A 167 9.61 -26.91 11.04
C ARG A 167 9.41 -27.30 12.52
N THR A 168 10.25 -26.81 13.42
CA THR A 168 10.15 -27.05 14.85
C THR A 168 9.11 -26.09 15.42
N GLY A 169 7.87 -26.59 15.50
CA GLY A 169 6.82 -26.01 16.31
C GLY A 169 6.01 -24.92 15.61
N LEU A 170 5.13 -25.32 14.69
CA LEU A 170 3.93 -24.56 14.34
C LEU A 170 3.06 -24.41 15.61
N ALA A 171 3.43 -23.46 16.47
CA ALA A 171 2.62 -23.06 17.59
C ALA A 171 1.30 -22.55 17.01
N ARG A 172 0.24 -23.34 17.21
CA ARG A 172 -1.14 -23.11 16.73
C ARG A 172 -1.52 -21.65 16.94
N SER A 173 -1.41 -20.85 15.89
CA SER A 173 -1.70 -19.42 15.95
C SER A 173 -3.19 -19.27 16.25
N LYS A 174 -3.56 -18.90 17.49
CA LYS A 174 -4.97 -18.69 17.85
C LYS A 174 -5.60 -17.74 16.82
N PRO A 175 -6.79 -17.99 16.27
CA PRO A 175 -7.40 -17.11 15.27
C PRO A 175 -7.43 -15.65 15.76
N MET A 176 -7.28 -14.70 14.83
CA MET A 176 -7.42 -13.28 15.13
C MET A 176 -8.87 -13.04 15.56
N THR A 177 -9.12 -13.02 16.87
CA THR A 177 -10.47 -12.80 17.39
C THR A 177 -10.92 -11.39 17.04
N LEU A 178 -12.18 -11.21 16.61
CA LEU A 178 -12.83 -9.90 16.38
C LEU A 178 -12.53 -8.88 17.48
N ARG A 179 -12.47 -9.31 18.74
CA ARG A 179 -12.13 -8.49 19.91
C ARG A 179 -10.76 -7.79 19.81
N ARG A 180 -9.76 -8.42 19.19
CA ARG A 180 -8.42 -7.85 19.00
C ARG A 180 -8.39 -6.83 17.87
N ALA A 181 -9.11 -7.10 16.77
CA ALA A 181 -9.31 -6.11 15.71
C ALA A 181 -10.05 -4.87 16.26
N ALA A 182 -11.11 -5.08 17.03
CA ALA A 182 -11.84 -4.02 17.71
C ALA A 182 -10.96 -3.23 18.70
N ALA A 183 -10.04 -3.89 19.42
CA ALA A 183 -9.09 -3.21 20.29
C ALA A 183 -8.10 -2.31 19.51
N GLY A 184 -7.68 -2.74 18.32
CA GLY A 184 -6.88 -1.93 17.40
C GLY A 184 -7.65 -0.72 16.88
N LEU A 185 -8.90 -0.91 16.44
CA LEU A 185 -9.79 0.17 16.02
C LEU A 185 -10.07 1.17 17.16
N ALA A 186 -10.23 0.68 18.39
CA ALA A 186 -10.42 1.54 19.56
C ALA A 186 -9.21 2.44 19.87
N LEU A 187 -8.00 2.13 19.39
CA LEU A 187 -6.85 3.03 19.50
C LEU A 187 -7.04 4.29 18.65
N PHE A 188 -7.63 4.17 17.46
CA PHE A 188 -7.91 5.32 16.59
C PHE A 188 -8.91 6.29 17.20
N GLY A 189 -9.86 5.79 18.00
CA GLY A 189 -10.86 6.62 18.68
C GLY A 189 -10.33 7.42 19.87
N ARG A 190 -9.20 7.02 20.48
CA ARG A 190 -8.71 7.61 21.74
C ARG A 190 -7.82 8.83 21.56
N CYS A 191 -7.12 8.94 20.43
CA CYS A 191 -6.22 10.06 20.16
C CYS A 191 -6.91 11.08 19.22
N PRO A 192 -6.94 12.38 19.55
CA PRO A 192 -7.56 13.39 18.68
C PRO A 192 -6.93 13.42 17.29
N PHE A 193 -5.61 13.26 17.21
CA PHE A 193 -4.89 13.14 15.94
C PHE A 193 -5.36 11.97 15.09
N HIS A 194 -5.56 10.79 15.68
CA HIS A 194 -5.99 9.61 14.94
C HIS A 194 -7.44 9.72 14.46
N ARG A 195 -8.32 10.37 15.24
CA ARG A 195 -9.68 10.69 14.81
C ARG A 195 -9.69 11.64 13.61
N ALA A 196 -8.92 12.72 13.68
CA ALA A 196 -8.75 13.63 12.56
C ALA A 196 -8.18 12.91 11.33
N LEU A 197 -7.21 12.02 11.54
CA LEU A 197 -6.60 11.22 10.48
C LEU A 197 -7.60 10.26 9.84
N VAL A 198 -8.45 9.59 10.62
CA VAL A 198 -9.53 8.75 10.08
C VAL A 198 -10.43 9.57 9.16
N VAL A 199 -10.92 10.73 9.61
CA VAL A 199 -11.77 11.61 8.79
C VAL A 199 -11.04 12.08 7.53
N LEU A 200 -9.80 12.54 7.68
CA LEU A 200 -8.95 13.01 6.58
C LEU A 200 -8.55 11.91 5.60
N PHE A 201 -8.70 10.63 5.95
CA PHE A 201 -8.51 9.52 5.03
C PHE A 201 -9.82 9.04 4.42
N THR A 202 -10.88 8.95 5.22
CA THR A 202 -12.18 8.46 4.75
C THR A 202 -12.80 9.40 3.73
N VAL A 203 -12.69 10.73 3.95
CA VAL A 203 -13.31 11.71 3.05
C VAL A 203 -12.63 11.71 1.66
N PRO A 204 -11.29 11.82 1.53
CA PRO A 204 -10.64 11.73 0.24
C PRO A 204 -10.78 10.36 -0.41
N ALA A 205 -10.79 9.26 0.36
CA ALA A 205 -11.01 7.93 -0.21
C ALA A 205 -12.43 7.79 -0.79
N ALA A 206 -13.44 8.28 -0.08
CA ALA A 206 -14.81 8.32 -0.58
C ALA A 206 -14.95 9.23 -1.81
N ALA A 207 -14.32 10.42 -1.78
CA ALA A 207 -14.28 11.32 -2.91
C ALA A 207 -13.61 10.66 -4.13
N LEU A 208 -12.44 10.04 -3.94
CA LEU A 208 -11.72 9.34 -5.00
C LEU A 208 -12.55 8.19 -5.58
N ALA A 209 -13.23 7.41 -4.75
CA ALA A 209 -14.11 6.33 -5.20
C ALA A 209 -15.32 6.87 -5.99
N GLY A 210 -15.95 7.94 -5.49
CA GLY A 210 -17.04 8.62 -6.18
C GLY A 210 -16.61 9.18 -7.53
N THR A 211 -15.47 9.87 -7.56
CA THR A 211 -14.85 10.38 -8.80
C THR A 211 -14.53 9.24 -9.75
N ALA A 212 -13.83 8.18 -9.33
CA ALA A 212 -13.52 7.04 -10.19
C ALA A 212 -14.77 6.41 -10.83
N THR A 213 -15.88 6.36 -10.07
CA THR A 213 -17.16 5.81 -10.53
C THR A 213 -17.89 6.75 -11.50
N LEU A 214 -17.87 8.06 -11.22
CA LEU A 214 -18.66 9.05 -11.97
C LEU A 214 -17.90 9.66 -13.16
N THR A 215 -16.57 9.65 -13.15
CA THR A 215 -15.73 10.22 -14.21
C THR A 215 -16.02 9.58 -15.56
N GLY A 216 -16.18 8.25 -15.61
CA GLY A 216 -16.54 7.54 -16.85
C GLY A 216 -17.82 8.07 -17.50
N PRO A 217 -18.97 7.94 -16.82
CA PRO A 217 -20.24 8.46 -17.29
C PRO A 217 -20.20 9.96 -17.62
N PHE A 218 -19.56 10.78 -16.77
CA PHE A 218 -19.47 12.23 -16.98
C PHE A 218 -18.68 12.59 -18.24
N LEU A 219 -17.48 12.01 -18.43
CA LEU A 219 -16.66 12.30 -19.59
C LEU A 219 -17.30 11.83 -20.89
N LEU A 220 -17.94 10.65 -20.87
CA LEU A 220 -18.54 10.09 -22.08
C LEU A 220 -19.90 10.71 -22.42
N ARG A 221 -20.74 11.02 -21.43
CA ARG A 221 -22.12 11.49 -21.66
C ARG A 221 -22.26 13.00 -21.62
N THR A 222 -21.53 13.69 -20.75
CA THR A 222 -21.68 15.14 -20.55
C THR A 222 -20.64 15.92 -21.34
N VAL A 223 -19.39 15.47 -21.32
CA VAL A 223 -18.28 16.12 -22.06
C VAL A 223 -18.20 15.62 -23.51
N HIS A 224 -18.90 14.53 -23.84
CA HIS A 224 -18.86 13.87 -25.16
C HIS A 224 -17.44 13.50 -25.60
N LEU A 225 -16.61 13.07 -24.65
CA LEU A 225 -15.22 12.73 -24.93
C LEU A 225 -15.16 11.47 -25.82
N PRO A 226 -14.40 11.48 -26.93
CA PRO A 226 -14.23 10.30 -27.75
C PRO A 226 -13.65 9.14 -26.93
N VAL A 227 -14.17 7.93 -27.13
CA VAL A 227 -13.76 6.74 -26.38
C VAL A 227 -12.24 6.48 -26.49
N GLY A 228 -11.63 6.79 -27.65
CA GLY A 228 -10.18 6.67 -27.83
C GLY A 228 -9.36 7.63 -26.95
N VAL A 229 -9.90 8.80 -26.62
CA VAL A 229 -9.24 9.80 -25.76
C VAL A 229 -9.51 9.53 -24.28
N TYR A 230 -10.64 8.90 -23.97
CA TYR A 230 -11.00 8.52 -22.59
C TYR A 230 -9.91 7.68 -21.92
N GLY A 231 -9.42 6.64 -22.58
CA GLY A 231 -8.34 5.79 -22.04
C GLY A 231 -7.05 6.57 -21.77
N LEU A 232 -6.71 7.52 -22.64
CA LEU A 232 -5.52 8.37 -22.50
C LEU A 232 -5.55 9.19 -21.20
N ALA A 233 -6.72 9.68 -20.79
CA ALA A 233 -6.85 10.45 -19.55
C ALA A 233 -6.45 9.63 -18.31
N PHE A 234 -6.82 8.34 -18.25
CA PHE A 234 -6.43 7.44 -17.16
C PHE A 234 -4.94 7.09 -17.20
N VAL A 235 -4.40 6.87 -18.40
CA VAL A 235 -2.94 6.65 -18.59
C VAL A 235 -2.16 7.84 -18.04
N LEU A 236 -2.54 9.06 -18.43
CA LEU A 236 -1.89 10.28 -17.93
C LEU A 236 -2.06 10.44 -16.41
N SER A 237 -3.25 10.15 -15.87
CA SER A 237 -3.48 10.13 -14.42
C SER A 237 -2.58 9.12 -13.69
N GLY A 238 -2.31 7.96 -14.30
CA GLY A 238 -1.40 6.95 -13.76
C GLY A 238 0.07 7.40 -13.79
N VAL A 239 0.50 8.06 -14.87
CA VAL A 239 1.83 8.69 -14.97
C VAL A 239 2.02 9.75 -13.88
N VAL A 240 0.99 10.55 -13.62
CA VAL A 240 0.99 11.52 -12.53
C VAL A 240 1.13 10.82 -11.17
N GLY A 241 0.45 9.68 -10.94
CA GLY A 241 0.65 8.86 -9.73
C GLY A 241 2.08 8.31 -9.57
N LEU A 242 2.71 7.88 -10.67
CA LEU A 242 4.12 7.46 -10.69
C LEU A 242 5.05 8.62 -10.31
N ALA A 243 4.81 9.80 -10.87
CA ALA A 243 5.57 11.01 -10.52
C ALA A 243 5.42 11.35 -9.02
N GLY A 244 4.21 11.22 -8.46
CA GLY A 244 3.95 11.37 -7.03
C GLY A 244 4.75 10.40 -6.18
N SER A 245 4.81 9.11 -6.59
CA SER A 245 5.59 8.08 -5.90
C SER A 245 7.09 8.41 -5.87
N ALA A 246 7.63 8.84 -7.01
CA ALA A 246 9.04 9.23 -7.12
C ALA A 246 9.36 10.47 -6.28
N LEU A 247 8.44 11.45 -6.24
CA LEU A 247 8.60 12.65 -5.43
C LEU A 247 8.48 12.35 -3.93
N ALA A 248 7.59 11.45 -3.52
CA ALA A 248 7.40 11.06 -2.13
C ALA A 248 8.72 10.57 -1.50
N ALA A 249 9.50 9.77 -2.23
CA ALA A 249 10.81 9.31 -1.78
C ALA A 249 11.80 10.45 -1.49
N ARG A 250 11.73 11.54 -2.28
CA ARG A 250 12.56 12.73 -2.09
C ARG A 250 12.06 13.64 -0.97
N LEU A 251 10.74 13.77 -0.84
CA LEU A 251 10.12 14.62 0.18
C LEU A 251 10.30 14.06 1.59
N LEU A 252 10.34 12.74 1.73
CA LEU A 252 10.57 12.02 2.99
C LEU A 252 12.07 11.77 3.27
N ALA A 253 12.94 12.67 2.81
CA ALA A 253 14.36 12.62 3.13
C ALA A 253 14.60 12.56 4.67
N PRO A 254 15.69 11.92 5.13
CA PRO A 254 15.99 11.77 6.55
C PRO A 254 15.92 13.12 7.29
N GLY A 255 15.18 13.16 8.41
CA GLY A 255 15.08 14.34 9.28
C GLY A 255 13.88 15.25 9.03
N ARG A 256 13.05 15.00 8.01
CA ARG A 256 11.78 15.71 7.83
C ARG A 256 10.64 15.06 8.61
N GLU A 257 9.76 15.87 9.18
CA GLU A 257 8.57 15.39 9.86
C GLU A 257 7.50 14.93 8.84
N PRO A 258 7.05 13.66 8.87
CA PRO A 258 6.10 13.14 7.88
C PRO A 258 4.65 13.61 8.10
N ARG A 259 4.32 14.07 9.32
CA ARG A 259 2.97 14.52 9.70
C ARG A 259 2.49 15.75 8.92
N PRO A 260 3.22 16.89 8.90
CA PRO A 260 2.79 18.07 8.15
C PRO A 260 2.69 17.79 6.65
N LEU A 261 3.59 16.95 6.11
CA LEU A 261 3.54 16.55 4.70
C LEU A 261 2.24 15.78 4.39
N THR A 262 1.88 14.80 5.23
CA THR A 262 0.64 14.02 5.05
C THR A 262 -0.58 14.94 5.05
N LEU A 263 -0.68 15.85 6.03
CA LEU A 263 -1.80 16.77 6.16
C LEU A 263 -1.86 17.76 4.97
N ALA A 264 -0.72 18.31 4.55
CA ALA A 264 -0.65 19.22 3.42
C ALA A 264 -1.10 18.53 2.12
N CYS A 265 -0.63 17.31 1.84
CA CYS A 265 -1.03 16.57 0.66
C CYS A 265 -2.53 16.25 0.66
N LEU A 266 -3.10 15.83 1.80
CA LEU A 266 -4.55 15.57 1.89
C LEU A 266 -5.37 16.85 1.71
N ALA A 267 -4.93 17.97 2.31
CA ALA A 267 -5.60 19.25 2.21
C ALA A 267 -5.56 19.83 0.78
N VAL A 268 -4.46 19.65 0.06
CA VAL A 268 -4.30 20.13 -1.33
C VAL A 268 -4.95 19.18 -2.34
N GLY A 269 -4.94 17.87 -2.08
CA GLY A 269 -5.53 16.88 -2.99
C GLY A 269 -7.06 16.94 -3.05
N LEU A 270 -7.73 17.27 -1.96
CA LEU A 270 -9.19 17.33 -1.89
C LEU A 270 -9.83 18.38 -2.84
N PRO A 271 -9.41 19.65 -2.86
CA PRO A 271 -9.99 20.65 -3.76
C PRO A 271 -9.71 20.35 -5.23
N ALA A 272 -8.69 19.54 -5.56
CA ALA A 272 -8.42 19.17 -6.95
C ALA A 272 -9.57 18.36 -7.59
N PHE A 273 -10.39 17.66 -6.80
CA PHE A 273 -11.62 17.02 -7.31
C PHE A 273 -12.63 18.03 -7.87
N LEU A 274 -12.59 19.29 -7.40
CA LEU A 274 -13.48 20.34 -7.88
C LEU A 274 -13.13 20.81 -9.29
N LEU A 275 -11.99 20.39 -9.88
CA LEU A 275 -11.65 20.70 -11.27
C LEU A 275 -12.51 19.95 -12.28
N LEU A 276 -13.03 18.76 -11.91
CA LEU A 276 -13.74 17.90 -12.85
C LEU A 276 -15.09 18.51 -13.33
N PRO A 277 -15.92 19.12 -12.48
CA PRO A 277 -17.11 19.85 -12.92
C PRO A 277 -16.84 20.99 -13.91
N PHE A 278 -15.62 21.56 -13.90
CA PHE A 278 -15.23 22.62 -14.84
C PHE A 278 -14.74 22.09 -16.19
N ALA A 279 -14.65 20.77 -16.39
CA ALA A 279 -14.17 20.17 -17.64
C ALA A 279 -15.12 20.33 -18.85
N GLY A 280 -16.00 21.33 -18.84
CA GLY A 280 -16.78 21.74 -20.01
C GLY A 280 -15.96 22.62 -20.96
N GLY A 281 -16.31 22.60 -22.24
CA GLY A 281 -15.72 23.46 -23.26
C GLY A 281 -14.97 22.69 -24.35
N PRO A 282 -13.98 23.32 -25.02
CA PRO A 282 -13.28 22.69 -26.14
C PRO A 282 -12.51 21.46 -25.66
N LEU A 283 -12.50 20.42 -26.50
CA LEU A 283 -11.92 19.10 -26.19
C LEU A 283 -10.55 19.15 -25.49
N PRO A 284 -9.54 19.93 -25.93
CA PRO A 284 -8.23 19.96 -25.25
C PRO A 284 -8.32 20.48 -23.81
N VAL A 285 -9.19 21.46 -23.54
CA VAL A 285 -9.39 22.01 -22.19
C VAL A 285 -10.11 21.00 -21.31
N ALA A 286 -11.14 20.36 -21.85
CA ALA A 286 -11.88 19.31 -21.16
C ALA A 286 -10.97 18.13 -20.76
N VAL A 287 -10.12 17.68 -21.68
CA VAL A 287 -9.12 16.62 -21.40
C VAL A 287 -8.12 17.08 -20.35
N ALA A 288 -7.58 18.29 -20.46
CA ALA A 288 -6.62 18.82 -19.48
C ALA A 288 -7.22 18.90 -18.07
N LEU A 289 -8.45 19.41 -17.95
CA LEU A 289 -9.15 19.50 -16.67
C LEU A 289 -9.55 18.13 -16.12
N ALA A 290 -9.94 17.18 -16.97
CA ALA A 290 -10.18 15.80 -16.57
C ALA A 290 -8.91 15.15 -16.01
N VAL A 291 -7.79 15.26 -16.73
CA VAL A 291 -6.49 14.72 -16.32
C VAL A 291 -5.99 15.37 -15.03
N LEU A 292 -6.14 16.69 -14.88
CA LEU A 292 -5.77 17.38 -13.64
C LEU A 292 -6.70 17.00 -12.48
N GLY A 293 -8.01 16.95 -12.72
CA GLY A 293 -9.03 16.64 -11.73
C GLY A 293 -8.95 15.20 -11.21
N THR A 294 -8.48 14.24 -12.01
CA THR A 294 -8.22 12.87 -11.55
C THR A 294 -6.77 12.67 -11.10
N GLY A 295 -5.81 13.28 -11.79
CA GLY A 295 -4.39 13.08 -11.58
C GLY A 295 -3.86 13.73 -10.31
N LEU A 296 -4.24 14.99 -10.02
CA LEU A 296 -3.74 15.69 -8.83
C LEU A 296 -4.16 15.01 -7.52
N PRO A 297 -5.42 14.57 -7.32
CA PRO A 297 -5.78 13.80 -6.13
C PRO A 297 -4.96 12.52 -5.99
N VAL A 298 -4.70 11.81 -7.09
CA VAL A 298 -3.86 10.61 -7.09
C VAL A 298 -2.42 10.96 -6.72
N PHE A 299 -1.84 12.01 -7.31
CA PHE A 299 -0.48 12.48 -7.00
C PHE A 299 -0.29 12.76 -5.51
N PHE A 300 -1.16 13.59 -4.94
CA PHE A 300 -1.06 13.96 -3.53
C PHE A 300 -1.46 12.80 -2.61
N GLY A 301 -2.42 11.98 -3.00
CA GLY A 301 -2.83 10.79 -2.27
C GLY A 301 -1.69 9.79 -2.10
N VAL A 302 -0.90 9.56 -3.15
CA VAL A 302 0.31 8.71 -3.09
C VAL A 302 1.32 9.24 -2.09
N ILE A 303 1.66 10.53 -2.17
CA ILE A 303 2.63 11.14 -1.26
C ILE A 303 2.13 11.05 0.19
N ALA A 304 0.85 11.33 0.40
CA ALA A 304 0.21 11.19 1.70
C ALA A 304 0.25 9.74 2.22
N ASP A 305 0.05 8.74 1.36
CA ASP A 305 0.06 7.33 1.77
C ASP A 305 1.47 6.84 2.18
N VAL A 306 2.54 7.26 1.48
CA VAL A 306 3.93 6.97 1.92
C VAL A 306 4.23 7.64 3.27
N ALA A 307 3.86 8.92 3.39
CA ALA A 307 4.12 9.70 4.58
C ALA A 307 3.33 9.15 5.79
N LEU A 308 2.07 8.79 5.58
CA LEU A 308 1.23 8.13 6.58
C LEU A 308 1.86 6.84 7.08
N GLY A 309 2.39 6.01 6.17
CA GLY A 309 3.07 4.78 6.55
C GLY A 309 4.20 5.02 7.56
N SER A 310 4.91 6.12 7.41
CA SER A 310 5.99 6.51 8.32
C SER A 310 5.43 6.98 9.67
N VAL A 311 4.36 7.80 9.67
CA VAL A 311 3.68 8.27 10.88
C VAL A 311 3.13 7.11 11.71
N LEU A 312 2.45 6.16 11.07
CA LEU A 312 1.84 5.01 11.75
C LEU A 312 2.89 4.13 12.43
N VAL A 313 4.10 4.03 11.87
CA VAL A 313 5.17 3.24 12.47
C VAL A 313 5.89 3.97 13.60
N THR A 314 6.08 5.29 13.48
CA THR A 314 6.69 6.08 14.57
C THR A 314 5.80 6.22 15.79
N ASP A 315 4.48 6.20 15.60
CA ASP A 315 3.50 6.44 16.67
C ASP A 315 3.17 5.18 17.49
N ILE A 316 3.58 3.99 17.04
CA ILE A 316 3.50 2.78 17.84
C ILE A 316 4.62 2.86 18.88
N PRO A 317 4.31 2.99 20.19
CA PRO A 317 5.34 3.02 21.22
C PRO A 317 6.19 1.77 21.04
N PRO A 318 7.54 1.85 21.09
CA PRO A 318 8.34 0.64 21.22
C PRO A 318 7.73 -0.09 22.40
N GLY A 319 7.19 -1.29 22.14
CA GLY A 319 6.57 -2.07 23.20
C GLY A 319 7.55 -2.04 24.35
N ARG A 320 7.10 -1.61 25.55
CA ARG A 320 7.96 -1.67 26.73
C ARG A 320 8.37 -3.13 26.82
N HIS A 321 9.55 -3.45 26.30
CA HIS A 321 10.16 -4.75 26.51
C HIS A 321 10.07 -4.92 28.02
N GLY A 322 9.34 -5.96 28.44
CA GLY A 322 9.03 -6.15 29.84
C GLY A 322 10.33 -5.98 30.64
N PRO A 323 10.29 -5.41 31.84
CA PRO A 323 11.47 -5.07 32.63
C PRO A 323 12.31 -6.29 33.11
N GLY A 324 12.27 -7.42 32.41
CA GLY A 324 12.84 -8.71 32.81
C GLY A 324 13.82 -9.36 31.82
N HIS A 325 14.20 -8.73 30.70
CA HIS A 325 15.44 -9.14 30.03
C HIS A 325 16.57 -8.30 30.59
N GLY A 326 17.32 -8.94 31.48
CA GLY A 326 18.40 -8.36 32.26
C GLY A 326 19.32 -7.54 31.38
N ARG A 327 19.58 -6.31 31.83
CA ARG A 327 20.73 -5.52 31.39
C ARG A 327 21.94 -6.45 31.36
N THR A 328 22.41 -6.81 30.18
CA THR A 328 23.75 -7.36 30.02
C THR A 328 24.71 -6.28 30.56
N PRO A 329 25.57 -6.59 31.54
CA PRO A 329 26.40 -5.59 32.23
C PRO A 329 27.42 -4.83 31.35
N GLY A 330 27.45 -5.07 30.04
CA GLY A 330 28.44 -4.52 29.11
C GLY A 330 28.02 -3.24 28.37
N ASP A 331 26.73 -2.89 28.28
CA ASP A 331 26.26 -1.70 27.54
C ASP A 331 26.32 -0.42 28.40
N ARG A 332 27.46 -0.22 29.06
CA ARG A 332 27.86 1.08 29.64
C ARG A 332 28.67 1.82 28.58
N LEU A 333 28.09 2.00 27.39
CA LEU A 333 28.62 2.93 26.40
C LEU A 333 28.16 4.33 26.78
N ASP A 334 29.15 5.17 27.09
CA ASP A 334 29.00 6.57 27.46
C ASP A 334 28.03 7.30 26.53
N HIS A 335 26.80 7.50 27.01
CA HIS A 335 25.89 8.48 26.45
C HIS A 335 26.51 9.86 26.71
N HIS A 336 27.38 10.30 25.80
CA HIS A 336 27.77 11.68 25.70
C HIS A 336 26.48 12.52 25.67
N PRO A 337 26.29 13.44 26.63
CA PRO A 337 25.09 14.25 26.69
C PRO A 337 24.98 15.04 25.38
N VAL A 338 23.99 14.68 24.56
CA VAL A 338 23.61 15.44 23.37
C VAL A 338 23.21 16.82 23.87
N ARG A 339 24.13 17.79 23.76
CA ARG A 339 23.89 19.21 24.05
C ARG A 339 22.70 19.64 23.19
N ARG A 340 21.54 19.80 23.82
CA ARG A 340 20.39 20.41 23.14
C ARG A 340 20.80 21.81 22.67
N PRO A 341 20.51 22.19 21.41
CA PRO A 341 20.76 23.54 20.94
C PRO A 341 20.01 24.52 21.85
N ARG A 342 20.79 25.35 22.54
CA ARG A 342 20.30 26.40 23.42
C ARG A 342 19.75 27.49 22.50
N TRP A 343 18.44 27.42 22.22
CA TRP A 343 17.74 28.49 21.50
C TRP A 343 17.91 29.80 22.29
N ARG A 344 18.86 30.64 21.85
CA ARG A 344 19.00 32.01 22.31
C ARG A 344 17.72 32.73 21.92
N ARG A 345 16.91 33.12 22.91
CA ARG A 345 15.91 34.17 22.74
C ARG A 345 16.69 35.46 22.47
N SER A 346 16.72 35.89 21.21
CA SER A 346 16.96 37.30 20.89
C SER A 346 15.75 38.09 21.37
N ARG A 347 15.99 39.04 22.27
CA ARG A 347 15.04 40.09 22.63
C ARG A 347 14.96 41.10 21.50
#